data_AF-A0A3N0XKM5-F1
#
_entry.id   AF-A0A3N0XKM5-F1
#
_cell.length_a   1.000
_cell.length_b   1.000
_cell.length_c   1.000
_cell.angle_alpha   90.00
_cell.angle_beta   90.00
_cell.angle_gamma   90.00
#
_symmetry.space_group_name_H-M   'P 1'
#
loop_
_entity.id
_entity.type
_entity.pdbx_description
1 polymer ?
#
loop_
_entity_poly.entity_id
_entity_poly.type
_entity_poly.pdbx_seq_one_letter_code
_entity_poly.pdbx_strand_id
1 'polypeptide(L)' 'MARTFSYRRQEIVENSPSIVSIQERWPALFDTSQVKEEFRRLTAVELETTFMANLDKHTDALLSLFRTKGGNVKF' A
#
# COMPACT_ATOMS: atom_id res chain seq x y z
N MET A 1 9.99 -20.76 11.85
CA MET A 1 11.00 -20.35 10.84
C MET A 1 10.64 -18.97 10.29
N ALA A 2 11.37 -17.92 10.69
CA ALA A 2 11.32 -16.64 9.98
C ALA A 2 11.97 -16.85 8.61
N ARG A 3 11.16 -17.11 7.58
CA ARG A 3 11.68 -17.18 6.21
C ARG A 3 12.18 -15.77 5.87
N THR A 4 13.44 -15.66 5.48
CA THR A 4 14.13 -14.38 5.32
C THR A 4 13.48 -13.58 4.18
N PHE A 5 13.33 -12.27 4.40
CA PHE A 5 12.79 -11.28 3.45
C PHE A 5 13.23 -11.51 1.99
N SER A 6 14.51 -11.83 1.78
CA SER A 6 15.11 -12.06 0.46
C SER A 6 14.44 -13.22 -0.29
N TYR A 7 14.18 -14.33 0.40
CA TYR A 7 13.55 -15.51 -0.21
C TYR A 7 12.11 -15.22 -0.64
N ARG A 8 11.36 -14.49 0.19
CA ARG A 8 10.01 -14.04 -0.16
C ARG A 8 10.00 -13.16 -1.40
N ARG A 9 10.90 -12.16 -1.44
CA ARG A 9 10.97 -11.22 -2.55
C ARG A 9 11.33 -11.95 -3.85
N GLN A 10 12.30 -12.86 -3.80
CA GLN A 10 12.66 -13.68 -4.95
C GLN A 10 11.43 -14.45 -5.46
N GLU A 11 10.73 -15.14 -4.56
CA GLU A 11 9.56 -15.92 -4.92
C GLU A 11 8.44 -15.06 -5.54
N ILE A 12 8.08 -13.95 -4.90
CA ILE A 12 6.95 -13.10 -5.34
C ILE A 12 7.27 -12.41 -6.67
N VAL A 13 8.49 -11.88 -6.81
CA VAL A 13 8.88 -11.09 -7.98
C VAL A 13 9.21 -11.99 -9.18
N GLU A 14 9.92 -13.10 -8.99
CA GLU A 14 10.33 -13.98 -10.09
C GLU A 14 9.20 -14.91 -10.52
N ASN A 15 8.49 -15.52 -9.57
CA ASN A 15 7.49 -16.53 -9.90
C ASN A 15 6.07 -15.96 -10.07
N SER A 16 5.83 -14.71 -9.67
CA SER A 16 4.51 -14.06 -9.72
C SER A 16 3.36 -14.99 -9.31
N PRO A 17 3.44 -15.64 -8.13
CA PRO A 17 2.45 -16.64 -7.73
C PRO A 17 1.08 -16.02 -7.50
N SER A 18 0.04 -16.86 -7.48
CA SER A 18 -1.33 -16.41 -7.18
C SER A 18 -1.42 -15.78 -5.79
N ILE A 19 -2.36 -14.84 -5.61
CA ILE A 19 -2.58 -14.18 -4.31
C ILE A 19 -2.89 -15.18 -3.20
N VAL A 20 -3.63 -16.25 -3.52
CA VAL A 20 -3.97 -17.34 -2.59
C VAL A 20 -2.69 -18.03 -2.09
N SER A 21 -1.78 -18.36 -3.02
CA SER A 21 -0.50 -18.98 -2.68
C SER A 21 0.40 -18.05 -1.85
N ILE A 22 0.36 -16.73 -2.09
CA ILE A 22 1.09 -15.76 -1.28
C ILE A 22 0.49 -15.70 0.13
N GLN A 23 -0.84 -15.71 0.25
CA GLN A 23 -1.52 -15.64 1.54
C GLN A 23 -1.27 -16.87 2.41
N GLU A 24 -1.30 -18.07 1.83
CA GLU A 24 -1.01 -19.32 2.54
C GLU A 24 0.44 -19.38 3.04
N ARG A 25 1.37 -18.87 2.23
CA ARG A 25 2.81 -19.05 2.42
C ARG A 25 3.46 -17.89 3.17
N TRP A 26 2.86 -16.71 3.05
CA TRP A 26 3.30 -15.44 3.64
C TRP A 26 2.12 -14.67 4.27
N PRO A 27 1.38 -15.27 5.22
CA PRO A 27 0.20 -14.64 5.81
C PRO A 27 0.52 -13.30 6.48
N ALA A 28 1.74 -13.14 6.99
CA ALA A 28 2.24 -11.89 7.54
C ALA A 28 2.20 -10.72 6.53
N LEU A 29 2.29 -10.93 5.22
CA LEU A 29 2.14 -9.86 4.22
C LEU A 29 0.73 -9.25 4.16
N PHE A 30 -0.24 -9.86 4.83
CA PHE A 30 -1.61 -9.36 4.93
C PHE A 30 -1.91 -8.78 6.32
N ASP A 31 -0.91 -8.78 7.21
CA ASP A 31 -0.96 -8.03 8.45
C ASP A 31 -0.47 -6.60 8.20
N THR A 32 -1.27 -5.62 8.62
CA THR A 32 -1.00 -4.20 8.39
C THR A 32 0.34 -3.75 8.98
N SER A 33 0.75 -4.28 10.14
CA SER A 33 2.02 -3.89 10.77
C SER A 33 3.23 -4.39 9.96
N GLN A 34 3.13 -5.61 9.44
CA GLN A 34 4.15 -6.23 8.62
C GLN A 34 4.26 -5.54 7.26
N VAL A 35 3.14 -5.20 6.62
CA VAL A 35 3.16 -4.44 5.35
C VAL A 35 3.88 -3.11 5.52
N LYS A 36 3.62 -2.39 6.62
CA LYS A 36 4.29 -1.12 6.94
C LYS A 36 5.81 -1.29 7.07
N GLU A 37 6.25 -2.28 7.86
CA GLU A 37 7.68 -2.56 8.05
C GLU A 37 8.38 -3.03 6.77
N GLU A 38 7.68 -3.78 5.93
CA GLU A 38 8.19 -4.25 4.64
C GLU A 38 8.35 -3.10 3.63
N PHE A 39 7.36 -2.21 3.58
CA PHE A 39 7.45 -0.98 2.81
C PHE A 39 8.62 -0.13 3.29
N ARG A 40 8.77 0.05 4.60
CA ARG A 40 9.90 0.81 5.16
C ARG A 40 11.24 0.17 4.84
N ARG A 41 11.34 -1.16 4.94
CA ARG A 41 12.58 -1.88 4.61
C ARG A 41 12.99 -1.71 3.14
N LEU A 42 12.02 -1.64 2.23
CA LEU A 42 12.26 -1.47 0.79
C LEU A 42 12.57 -0.04 0.38
N THR A 43 11.88 0.93 0.97
CA THR A 43 11.89 2.33 0.51
C THR A 43 12.63 3.28 1.44
N ALA A 44 12.94 2.85 2.66
CA ALA A 44 13.38 3.69 3.78
C ALA A 44 12.38 4.78 4.19
N VAL A 45 11.11 4.66 3.76
CA VAL A 45 10.04 5.63 4.03
C VAL A 45 9.00 5.03 4.97
N GLU A 46 8.55 5.80 5.95
CA GLU A 46 7.44 5.44 6.82
C GLU A 46 6.11 5.53 6.04
N LEU A 47 5.46 4.38 5.81
CA LEU A 47 4.31 4.28 4.89
C LEU A 47 3.14 5.17 5.31
N GLU A 48 2.66 5.00 6.54
CA GLU A 48 1.40 5.61 6.99
C GLU A 48 1.52 7.13 7.14
N THR A 49 2.60 7.60 7.75
CA THR A 49 2.86 9.04 7.93
C THR A 49 3.04 9.73 6.59
N THR A 50 3.78 9.12 5.66
CA THR A 50 4.00 9.67 4.32
C THR A 50 2.71 9.64 3.49
N PHE A 51 1.93 8.57 3.59
CA PHE A 51 0.66 8.47 2.89
C PHE A 51 -0.32 9.55 3.36
N MET A 52 -0.49 9.70 4.68
CA MET A 52 -1.39 10.71 5.24
C MET A 52 -0.93 12.13 4.88
N ALA A 53 0.37 12.42 4.97
CA ALA A 53 0.91 13.73 4.58
C ALA A 53 0.67 14.05 3.09
N ASN A 54 0.81 13.05 2.21
CA ASN A 54 0.48 13.24 0.78
C ASN A 54 -1.03 13.39 0.56
N LEU A 55 -1.85 12.66 1.31
CA LEU A 55 -3.29 12.77 1.25
C LEU A 55 -3.73 14.19 1.66
N ASP A 56 -3.23 14.70 2.78
CA ASP A 56 -3.49 16.07 3.24
C ASP A 56 -3.09 17.10 2.17
N LYS A 57 -1.87 16.97 1.63
CA LYS A 57 -1.36 17.84 0.57
C LYS A 57 -2.26 17.89 -0.67
N HIS A 58 -2.87 16.76 -1.03
CA HIS A 58 -3.68 16.64 -2.24
C HIS A 58 -5.19 16.76 -1.99
N THR A 59 -5.63 16.84 -0.73
CA THR A 59 -7.05 16.84 -0.35
C THR A 59 -7.80 18.01 -0.99
N ASP A 60 -7.26 19.22 -0.95
CA ASP A 60 -7.92 20.40 -1.54
C ASP A 60 -8.12 20.26 -3.05
N ALA A 61 -7.11 19.73 -3.76
CA ALA A 61 -7.19 19.50 -5.20
C ALA A 61 -8.23 18.41 -5.53
N LEU A 62 -8.25 17.31 -4.76
CA LEU A 62 -9.24 16.25 -4.90
C LEU A 62 -10.66 16.79 -4.65
N LEU A 63 -10.87 17.56 -3.57
CA LEU A 63 -12.16 18.17 -3.24
C LEU A 63 -12.61 19.15 -4.32
N SER A 64 -11.71 19.96 -4.87
CA SER A 64 -12.01 20.84 -6.00
C SER A 64 -12.46 20.03 -7.21
N LEU A 65 -11.73 18.97 -7.59
CA LEU A 65 -12.11 18.09 -8.69
C LEU A 65 -13.47 17.43 -8.46
N PHE A 66 -13.75 16.94 -7.25
CA PHE A 66 -15.05 16.37 -6.91
C PHE A 66 -16.18 17.39 -7.04
N ARG A 67 -15.97 18.64 -6.62
CA ARG A 67 -16.96 19.72 -6.77
C ARG A 67 -17.16 20.13 -8.23
N THR A 68 -16.10 20.16 -9.04
CA THR A 68 -16.18 20.50 -10.46
C THR A 68 -16.85 19.39 -11.27
N LYS A 69 -16.64 18.13 -10.90
CA LYS A 69 -17.24 16.97 -11.58
C LYS A 69 -18.63 16.61 -11.07
N GLY A 70 -18.98 17.04 -9.85
CA GLY A 70 -20.33 17.01 -9.30
C GLY A 70 -21.20 18.08 -9.97
N GLY A 71 -21.71 17.77 -11.16
CA GLY A 71 -22.52 18.68 -11.95
C GLY A 71 -23.64 19.32 -11.13
N ASN A 72 -23.71 20.65 -11.17
CA ASN A 72 -24.94 21.45 -11.07
C ASN A 72 -26.03 20.90 -10.14
N VAL A 73 -25.71 20.55 -8.89
CA VAL A 73 -26.77 20.35 -7.88
C VAL A 73 -27.13 21.73 -7.38
N LYS A 74 -28.11 22.34 -8.05
CA LYS A 74 -28.78 23.54 -7.57
C LYS A 74 -29.55 23.16 -6.31
N PHE A 75 -29.19 23.79 -5.19
CA PHE A 75 -30.10 23.93 -4.06
C PHE A 75 -31.16 24.97 -4.39
#